data_AF-A0AA36J0A6-F1
#
_entry.id   AF-A0AA36J0A6-F1
#
_cell.length_a   1.000
_cell.length_b   1.000
_cell.length_c   1.000
_cell.angle_alpha   90.00
_cell.angle_beta   90.00
_cell.angle_gamma   90.00
#
_symmetry.space_group_name_H-M   'P 1'
#
loop_
_entity.id
_entity.type
_entity.pdbx_description
1 polymer ?
#
loop_
_entity_poly.entity_id
_entity_poly.type
_entity_poly.pdbx_seq_one_letter_code
_entity_poly.pdbx_strand_id
1 'polypeptide(L)'
;MPEIWHVQEPQWMVANPSAAWRRAKFKSACGCALVSPPILVGDLKDVRVIFAPGKLWMAEYCRLTRKHKKTQVTEVLPKFGSLQLKFSDPPVASRRVFFLVGDLRMGPIDTCPGQVTTEVCELPADWRELHRGTLPIQVEIESA
;
A
#
# COMPACT_ATOMS: atom_id res chain seq x y z
N MET A 1 -16.29 -25.36 -21.48
CA MET A 1 -15.40 -24.24 -21.82
C MET A 1 -15.02 -23.60 -20.51
N PRO A 2 -13.81 -23.83 -19.94
CA PRO A 2 -13.43 -23.16 -18.71
C PRO A 2 -13.14 -21.69 -19.05
N GLU A 3 -13.85 -20.78 -18.39
CA GLU A 3 -13.56 -19.35 -18.42
C GLU A 3 -12.13 -19.15 -17.92
N ILE A 4 -11.26 -18.70 -18.82
CA ILE A 4 -9.91 -18.28 -18.46
C ILE A 4 -10.10 -16.95 -17.74
N TRP A 5 -10.24 -17.01 -16.42
CA TRP A 5 -10.10 -15.84 -15.56
C TRP A 5 -8.71 -15.29 -15.84
N HIS A 6 -8.62 -14.17 -16.56
CA HIS A 6 -7.38 -13.43 -16.71
C HIS A 6 -6.98 -12.99 -15.30
N VAL A 7 -6.14 -13.78 -14.64
CA VAL A 7 -5.47 -13.38 -13.40
C VAL A 7 -4.55 -12.23 -13.81
N GLN A 8 -5.03 -10.99 -13.66
CA GLN A 8 -4.20 -9.82 -13.87
C GLN A 8 -3.05 -9.90 -12.87
N GLU A 9 -1.82 -9.83 -13.37
CA GLU A 9 -0.65 -9.84 -12.49
C GLU A 9 -0.71 -8.61 -11.57
N PRO A 10 -0.37 -8.77 -10.27
CA PRO A 10 -0.39 -7.66 -9.33
C PRO A 10 0.58 -6.57 -9.79
N GLN A 11 0.07 -5.33 -9.86
CA GLN A 11 0.86 -4.17 -10.28
C GLN A 11 2.04 -3.88 -9.33
N TRP A 12 1.91 -4.27 -8.07
CA TRP A 12 2.98 -4.16 -7.09
C TRP A 12 2.94 -5.28 -6.05
N MET A 13 4.13 -5.75 -5.66
CA MET A 13 4.30 -6.78 -4.63
C MET A 13 5.10 -6.22 -3.45
N VAL A 14 4.46 -6.04 -2.30
CA VAL A 14 5.15 -5.67 -1.07
C VAL A 14 5.59 -6.93 -0.33
N ALA A 15 6.89 -7.15 -0.25
CA ALA A 15 7.43 -8.26 0.50
C ALA A 15 7.59 -7.94 1.99
N ASN A 16 7.29 -8.92 2.86
CA ASN A 16 7.64 -8.86 4.27
C ASN A 16 9.18 -8.87 4.38
N PRO A 17 9.80 -7.83 4.98
CA PRO A 17 11.24 -7.73 5.10
C PRO A 17 11.80 -8.59 6.24
N SER A 18 11.01 -9.46 6.90
CA SER A 18 11.49 -10.34 7.97
C SER A 18 12.68 -11.22 7.58
N ALA A 19 12.89 -11.50 6.29
CA ALA A 19 14.11 -12.13 5.77
C ALA A 19 15.35 -11.21 5.90
N ALA A 20 16.45 -11.72 6.45
CA ALA A 20 17.64 -10.97 6.85
C ALA A 20 18.24 -10.04 5.76
N TRP A 21 18.16 -10.43 4.49
CA TRP A 21 18.65 -9.62 3.36
C TRP A 21 17.70 -8.47 2.96
N ARG A 22 16.37 -8.65 3.11
CA ARG A 22 15.37 -7.60 2.85
C ARG A 22 15.31 -6.57 3.96
N ARG A 23 15.66 -6.94 5.20
CA ARG A 23 15.86 -5.99 6.31
C ARG A 23 16.87 -4.90 5.98
N ALA A 24 17.92 -5.19 5.19
CA ALA A 24 18.94 -4.20 4.85
C ALA A 24 18.43 -3.10 3.91
N LYS A 25 17.56 -3.42 2.94
CA LYS A 25 16.88 -2.40 2.10
C LYS A 25 15.78 -1.67 2.87
N PHE A 26 15.12 -2.37 3.80
CA PHE A 26 14.11 -1.77 4.68
C PHE A 26 14.74 -0.86 5.76
N LYS A 27 16.00 -1.07 6.16
CA LYS A 27 16.76 -0.22 7.08
C LYS A 27 16.80 1.25 6.64
N SER A 28 16.80 1.50 5.32
CA SER A 28 16.75 2.84 4.72
C SER A 28 15.37 3.51 4.82
N ALA A 29 14.31 2.72 5.01
CA ALA A 29 12.91 3.16 5.02
C ALA A 29 12.23 2.93 6.39
N CYS A 30 12.98 2.69 7.47
CA CYS A 30 12.43 2.35 8.77
C CYS A 30 11.56 3.48 9.35
N GLY A 31 10.23 3.34 9.26
CA GLY A 31 9.24 4.34 9.65
C GLY A 31 8.80 5.26 8.50
N CYS A 32 9.27 5.02 7.28
CA CYS A 32 8.84 5.70 6.07
C CYS A 32 7.94 4.76 5.26
N ALA A 33 6.91 5.32 4.64
CA ALA A 33 6.05 4.56 3.74
C ALA A 33 6.86 4.01 2.56
N LEU A 34 6.56 2.77 2.14
CA LEU A 34 7.06 2.20 0.89
C LEU A 34 6.30 2.83 -0.27
N VAL A 35 7.01 3.14 -1.35
CA VAL A 35 6.39 3.72 -2.55
C VAL A 35 6.66 2.79 -3.72
N SER A 36 5.62 2.45 -4.47
CA SER A 36 5.74 1.63 -5.66
C SER A 36 6.54 2.34 -6.77
N PRO A 37 7.07 1.57 -7.75
CA PRO A 37 7.37 2.13 -9.06
C PRO A 37 6.13 2.84 -9.65
N PRO A 38 6.32 3.79 -10.58
CA PRO A 38 5.20 4.35 -11.32
C PRO A 38 4.42 3.25 -12.05
N ILE A 39 3.10 3.29 -11.93
CA ILE A 39 2.15 2.39 -12.59
C ILE A 39 1.17 3.19 -13.43
N LEU A 40 0.66 2.55 -14.49
CA LEU A 40 -0.43 3.06 -15.30
C LEU A 40 -1.75 2.50 -14.76
N VAL A 41 -2.70 3.37 -14.44
CA VAL A 41 -4.03 2.96 -13.95
C VAL A 41 -5.10 3.68 -14.75
N GLY A 42 -5.77 2.94 -15.65
CA GLY A 42 -6.65 3.55 -16.65
C GLY A 42 -5.85 4.48 -17.57
N ASP A 43 -6.22 5.75 -17.61
CA ASP A 43 -5.55 6.85 -18.32
C ASP A 43 -4.61 7.67 -17.41
N LEU A 44 -4.57 7.39 -16.11
CA LEU A 44 -3.65 8.08 -15.18
C LEU A 44 -2.25 7.47 -15.28
N LYS A 45 -1.30 8.28 -15.75
CA LYS A 45 0.11 7.93 -15.86
C LYS A 45 0.87 8.28 -14.59
N ASP A 46 1.98 7.58 -14.39
CA ASP A 46 2.92 7.82 -13.30
C ASP A 46 2.27 7.84 -11.90
N VAL A 47 1.26 7.01 -11.70
CA VAL A 47 0.60 6.81 -10.40
C VAL A 47 1.51 5.96 -9.53
N ARG A 48 1.58 6.26 -8.23
CA ARG A 48 2.36 5.47 -7.27
C ARG A 48 1.49 5.08 -6.10
N VAL A 49 1.63 3.83 -5.66
CA VAL A 49 1.01 3.35 -4.43
C VAL A 49 1.98 3.59 -3.28
N ILE A 50 1.49 4.22 -2.24
CA ILE A 50 2.18 4.42 -0.97
C ILE A 50 1.61 3.40 0.03
N PHE A 51 2.47 2.55 0.56
CA PHE A 51 2.16 1.63 1.64
C PHE A 51 2.81 2.10 2.94
N ALA A 52 2.01 2.44 3.95
CA ALA A 52 2.52 2.77 5.28
C ALA A 52 2.39 1.56 6.24
N PRO A 53 3.45 1.18 6.96
CA PRO A 53 3.39 0.06 7.89
C PRO A 53 2.53 0.39 9.12
N GLY A 54 1.79 -0.61 9.60
CA GLY A 54 0.94 -0.47 10.78
C GLY A 54 1.66 -0.60 12.12
N LYS A 55 0.94 -0.28 13.20
CA LYS A 55 1.40 -0.36 14.60
C LYS A 55 1.99 -1.73 14.95
N LEU A 56 1.30 -2.82 14.59
CA LEU A 56 1.73 -4.18 14.96
C LEU A 56 3.06 -4.56 14.31
N TRP A 57 3.22 -4.20 13.04
CA TRP A 57 4.45 -4.48 12.32
C TRP A 57 5.62 -3.62 12.83
N MET A 58 5.38 -2.33 13.10
CA MET A 58 6.41 -1.47 13.71
C MET A 58 6.84 -1.97 15.09
N ALA A 59 5.90 -2.43 15.92
CA ALA A 59 6.20 -3.00 17.23
C ALA A 59 7.11 -4.23 17.13
N GLU A 60 6.80 -5.16 16.22
CA GLU A 60 7.63 -6.34 15.98
C GLU A 60 9.03 -5.98 15.47
N TYR A 61 9.12 -5.03 14.54
CA TYR A 61 10.40 -4.56 14.02
C TYR A 61 11.28 -3.94 15.11
N CYS A 62 10.71 -3.08 15.97
CA CYS A 62 11.41 -2.49 17.11
C CYS A 62 11.93 -3.58 18.07
N ARG A 63 11.10 -4.58 18.38
CA ARG A 63 11.48 -5.73 19.21
C ARG A 63 12.67 -6.50 18.62
N LEU A 64 12.62 -6.79 17.32
CA LEU A 64 13.66 -7.58 16.63
C LEU A 64 14.98 -6.83 16.44
N THR A 65 14.94 -5.51 16.30
CA THR A 65 16.15 -4.71 16.03
C THR A 65 16.79 -4.10 17.26
N ARG A 66 16.17 -4.25 18.45
CA ARG A 66 16.56 -3.60 19.71
C ARG A 66 16.71 -2.07 19.58
N LYS A 67 16.19 -1.49 18.49
CA LYS A 67 16.20 -0.05 18.25
C LYS A 67 14.98 0.53 18.95
N HIS A 68 15.22 1.20 20.06
CA HIS A 68 14.24 2.10 20.66
C HIS A 68 14.18 3.35 19.79
N LYS A 69 13.29 3.36 18.79
CA LYS A 69 13.02 4.59 18.07
C LYS A 69 12.26 5.51 19.04
N LYS A 70 12.91 6.58 19.52
CA LYS A 70 12.24 7.75 20.07
C LYS A 70 11.34 8.29 18.95
N THR A 71 10.11 7.87 18.87
CA THR A 71 9.19 8.42 17.89
C THR A 71 7.84 8.54 18.56
N GLN A 72 7.56 9.75 19.04
CA GLN A 72 6.28 10.27 19.54
C GLN A 72 5.15 10.20 18.48
N VAL A 73 5.15 9.21 17.59
CA VAL A 73 4.23 9.10 16.43
C VAL A 73 3.57 7.72 16.45
N THR A 74 3.28 7.18 17.64
CA THR A 74 2.59 5.90 17.80
C THR A 74 1.08 6.04 17.94
N GLU A 75 0.53 7.23 18.16
CA GLU A 75 -0.90 7.36 18.45
C GLU A 75 -1.78 7.24 17.20
N VAL A 76 -1.35 7.73 16.03
CA VAL A 76 -2.21 7.82 14.83
C VAL A 76 -1.78 6.89 13.68
N LEU A 77 -1.05 5.81 13.95
CA LEU A 77 -0.79 4.79 12.92
C LEU A 77 -1.95 3.78 12.84
N PRO A 78 -2.36 3.35 11.64
CA PRO A 78 -3.30 2.25 11.46
C PRO A 78 -2.78 0.98 12.12
N LYS A 79 -3.69 0.09 12.55
CA LYS A 79 -3.30 -1.15 13.25
C LYS A 79 -2.45 -2.06 12.37
N PHE A 80 -2.88 -2.29 11.13
CA PHE A 80 -2.27 -3.26 10.19
C PHE A 80 -1.50 -2.61 9.04
N GLY A 81 -1.66 -1.29 8.86
CA GLY A 81 -1.02 -0.51 7.81
C GLY A 81 -2.06 0.18 6.96
N SER A 82 -1.61 0.93 5.96
CA SER A 82 -2.50 1.61 5.03
C SER A 82 -1.92 1.75 3.63
N LEU A 83 -2.81 1.96 2.67
CA LEU A 83 -2.53 2.26 1.28
C LEU A 83 -3.02 3.66 0.95
N GLN A 84 -2.30 4.34 0.07
CA GLN A 84 -2.67 5.65 -0.46
C GLN A 84 -2.15 5.75 -1.89
N LEU A 85 -2.90 6.38 -2.78
CA LEU A 85 -2.39 6.71 -4.11
C LEU A 85 -1.75 8.09 -4.08
N LYS A 86 -0.65 8.21 -4.84
CA LYS A 86 -0.02 9.46 -5.20
C LYS A 86 0.00 9.60 -6.71
N PHE A 87 -0.55 10.70 -7.19
CA PHE A 87 -0.53 11.08 -8.59
C PHE A 87 0.69 11.97 -8.85
N SER A 88 1.27 11.84 -10.04
CA SER A 88 2.32 12.77 -10.47
C SER A 88 1.72 14.14 -10.82
N ASP A 89 0.55 14.11 -11.46
CA ASP A 89 -0.28 15.29 -11.72
C ASP A 89 -1.65 15.13 -11.06
N PRO A 90 -2.26 16.20 -10.52
CA PRO A 90 -3.60 16.13 -9.97
C PRO A 90 -4.62 15.64 -11.02
N PRO A 91 -5.56 14.77 -10.66
CA PRO A 91 -6.60 14.34 -11.58
C PRO A 91 -7.48 15.53 -11.97
N VAL A 92 -7.86 15.59 -13.25
CA VAL A 92 -8.70 16.67 -13.81
C VAL A 92 -10.16 16.55 -13.36
N ALA A 93 -10.61 15.33 -13.07
CA ALA A 93 -11.97 15.02 -12.64
C ALA A 93 -11.95 14.05 -11.45
N SER A 94 -13.02 14.08 -10.64
CA SER A 94 -13.20 13.11 -9.56
C SER A 94 -13.40 11.70 -10.11
N ARG A 95 -12.81 10.72 -9.45
CA ARG A 95 -12.84 9.31 -9.82
C ARG A 95 -12.87 8.45 -8.60
N ARG A 96 -13.37 7.22 -8.73
CA ARG A 96 -13.39 6.24 -7.65
C ARG A 96 -12.22 5.29 -7.81
N VAL A 97 -11.37 5.24 -6.79
CA VAL A 97 -10.23 4.34 -6.71
C VAL A 97 -10.58 3.15 -5.84
N PHE A 98 -10.19 1.96 -6.28
CA PHE A 98 -10.24 0.75 -5.48
C PHE A 98 -8.84 0.13 -5.39
N PHE A 99 -8.47 -0.33 -4.19
CA PHE A 99 -7.30 -1.17 -3.99
C PHE A 99 -7.73 -2.63 -3.94
N LEU A 100 -7.10 -3.46 -4.75
CA LEU A 100 -7.21 -4.91 -4.71
C LEU A 100 -5.98 -5.46 -3.99
N VAL A 101 -6.22 -6.06 -2.84
CA VAL A 101 -5.19 -6.59 -1.94
C VAL A 101 -5.42 -8.09 -1.81
N GLY A 102 -4.81 -8.85 -2.73
CA GLY A 102 -5.17 -10.24 -2.98
C GLY A 102 -6.65 -10.35 -3.38
N ASP A 103 -7.44 -11.11 -2.61
CA ASP A 103 -8.87 -11.30 -2.87
C ASP A 103 -9.76 -10.19 -2.30
N LEU A 104 -9.16 -9.21 -1.60
CA LEU A 104 -9.89 -8.13 -0.95
C LEU A 104 -9.96 -6.89 -1.84
N ARG A 105 -11.17 -6.44 -2.16
CA ARG A 105 -11.41 -5.13 -2.80
C ARG A 105 -11.72 -4.08 -1.74
N MET A 106 -10.94 -3.00 -1.72
CA MET A 106 -11.03 -1.91 -0.75
C MET A 106 -11.34 -0.59 -1.46
N GLY A 107 -12.25 0.21 -0.88
CA GLY A 107 -12.76 1.46 -1.48
C GLY A 107 -14.28 1.45 -1.59
N PRO A 108 -14.88 2.35 -2.40
CA PRO A 108 -14.21 3.35 -3.22
C PRO A 108 -13.54 4.45 -2.39
N ILE A 109 -12.47 5.03 -2.93
CA ILE A 109 -11.85 6.26 -2.44
C ILE A 109 -11.99 7.29 -3.55
N ASP A 110 -12.67 8.40 -3.25
CA ASP A 110 -12.85 9.46 -4.22
C ASP A 110 -11.54 10.26 -4.37
N THR A 111 -11.11 10.46 -5.61
CA THR A 111 -10.05 11.41 -5.92
C THR A 111 -10.64 12.81 -5.96
N CYS A 112 -10.00 13.77 -5.29
CA CYS A 112 -10.37 15.17 -5.40
C CYS A 112 -9.53 15.87 -6.49
N PRO A 113 -10.16 16.59 -7.44
CA PRO A 113 -9.44 17.44 -8.37
C PRO A 113 -8.54 18.43 -7.64
N GLY A 114 -7.31 18.59 -8.14
CA GLY A 114 -6.30 19.45 -7.51
C GLY A 114 -5.53 18.81 -6.34
N GLN A 115 -5.90 17.60 -5.88
CA GLN A 115 -5.12 16.85 -4.90
C GLN A 115 -4.21 15.82 -5.57
N VAL A 116 -2.95 15.77 -5.15
CA VAL A 116 -1.96 14.80 -5.66
C VAL A 116 -1.95 13.48 -4.89
N THR A 117 -2.78 13.34 -3.86
CA THR A 117 -2.90 12.11 -3.07
C THR A 117 -4.34 11.83 -2.72
N THR A 118 -4.72 10.55 -2.65
CA THR A 118 -6.04 10.13 -2.14
C THR A 118 -6.11 10.17 -0.62
N GLU A 119 -7.30 9.92 -0.09
CA GLU A 119 -7.45 9.54 1.32
C GLU A 119 -6.70 8.23 1.62
N VAL A 120 -6.46 8.00 2.91
CA VAL A 120 -5.75 6.84 3.43
C VAL A 120 -6.71 5.66 3.55
N CYS A 121 -6.35 4.54 2.92
CA CYS A 121 -7.09 3.28 2.99
C CYS A 121 -6.43 2.35 4.02
N GLU A 122 -7.01 2.21 5.21
CA GLU A 122 -6.46 1.31 6.23
C GLU A 122 -6.72 -0.16 5.89
N LEU A 123 -5.68 -1.00 6.04
CA LEU A 123 -5.83 -2.45 5.86
C LEU A 123 -6.67 -3.03 7.00
N PRO A 124 -7.69 -3.86 6.72
CA PRO A 124 -8.58 -4.39 7.76
C PRO A 124 -7.97 -5.51 8.58
N ALA A 125 -6.90 -6.14 8.08
CA ALA A 125 -6.29 -7.30 8.69
C ALA A 125 -4.77 -7.34 8.45
N ASP A 126 -4.07 -8.18 9.21
CA ASP A 126 -2.64 -8.36 9.04
C ASP A 126 -2.34 -9.12 7.74
N TRP A 127 -1.97 -8.35 6.72
CA TRP A 127 -1.65 -8.86 5.41
C TRP A 127 -0.51 -9.89 5.39
N ARG A 128 0.37 -9.86 6.41
CA ARG A 128 1.50 -10.79 6.53
C ARG A 128 1.04 -12.21 6.78
N GLU A 129 -0.08 -12.36 7.48
CA GLU A 129 -0.72 -13.65 7.75
C GLU A 129 -1.55 -14.08 6.54
N LEU A 130 -2.36 -13.16 5.99
CA LEU A 130 -3.27 -13.45 4.87
C LEU A 130 -2.54 -13.89 3.59
N HIS A 131 -1.42 -13.25 3.29
CA HIS A 131 -0.72 -13.48 2.02
C HIS A 131 0.69 -14.05 2.20
N ARG A 132 0.90 -14.82 3.28
CA ARG A 132 2.15 -15.57 3.53
C ARG A 132 3.42 -14.70 3.43
N GLY A 133 3.32 -13.45 3.89
CA GLY A 133 4.42 -12.49 3.87
C GLY A 133 4.68 -11.79 2.54
N THR A 134 3.77 -11.83 1.57
CA THR A 134 3.83 -11.02 0.35
C THR A 134 2.49 -10.37 0.06
N LEU A 135 2.43 -9.05 -0.05
CA LEU A 135 1.20 -8.32 -0.34
C LEU A 135 1.09 -8.01 -1.83
N PRO A 136 0.25 -8.74 -2.59
CA PRO A 136 -0.13 -8.31 -3.93
C PRO A 136 -1.04 -7.09 -3.83
N ILE A 137 -0.70 -6.04 -4.56
CA ILE A 137 -1.50 -4.81 -4.66
C ILE A 137 -1.77 -4.53 -6.13
N GLN A 138 -3.04 -4.31 -6.42
CA GLN A 138 -3.54 -3.81 -7.68
C GLN A 138 -4.45 -2.61 -7.43
N VAL A 139 -4.53 -1.72 -8.41
CA VAL A 139 -5.35 -0.52 -8.35
C VAL A 139 -6.33 -0.52 -9.51
N GLU A 140 -7.60 -0.28 -9.20
CA GLU A 140 -8.66 -0.05 -10.17
C GLU A 140 -9.17 1.38 -10.04
N ILE A 141 -9.58 1.95 -11.18
CA ILE A 141 -10.22 3.26 -11.23
C ILE A 141 -11.51 3.15 -12.02
N GLU A 142 -12.59 3.62 -11.43
CA GLU A 142 -13.88 3.79 -12.07
C GLU A 142 -14.14 5.28 -12.30
N SER A 143 -14.65 5.63 -13.49
CA SER A 143 -15.18 6.96 -13.74
C SER A 143 -16.40 7.18 -12.85
N ALA A 144 -16.41 8.29 -12.11
CA ALA A 144 -17.55 8.70 -11.31
C ALA A 144 -18.70 9.23 -12.19
#